data_AF-A0A7X7JJE3-F1
#
_entry.id   AF-A0A7X7JJE3-F1
#
_cell.length_a   1.000
_cell.length_b   1.000
_cell.length_c   1.000
_cell.angle_alpha   90.00
_cell.angle_beta   90.00
_cell.angle_gamma   90.00
#
_symmetry.space_group_name_H-M   'P 1'
#
loop_
_entity.id
_entity.type
_entity.pdbx_description
1 polymer ?
#
loop_
_entity_poly.entity_id
_entity_poly.type
_entity_poly.pdbx_seq_one_letter_code
_entity_poly.pdbx_strand_id
1 'polypeptide(L)'
;MGDVRPRLRIVELGVGAVALVLGIALGCGSEDAAGGRGSSGGGWPPSLGDGNGNGSGDGDYLPPGGGHGGAVPELPEEEKDLSVFRAPVVTGKHLWFVNPESSRVALIDATDFEVRVLDGGFRPTYVAAVPAEDDVSSALVLNVGSGDATWFRLKGRKITDRTFPIAHRANRWAVSPSGRWATAWSAEEPDERLDPTEGLQDITVVDLGVEPPVTHRLTVGYRPSALSYSAGEEELIVVSEAGISLVDLWGSSPVSTGWIDLGSASGRGVAVTPSGEYALVRRAGEPVVSILPLDGSPPAEVQLGGAVTDLELDAEGRRAVAVVREKRQIAVFDVEAAFADPAKVDVATVPGEIFGSVALSPDGDVAALYTTALDSGRVVIADLRAGDTYLETRTVDVKGPVLSVRTTTGGDHAVVLMGKGAQSTNPGSFAVVSLREPRFPRVEATAAPVHQVAVSADYALVTTRDGAAGIFESHLIEMASGRLDKVRLSSPPTAVGILGEQGLGYVAQSHPEGRVTVLNFASATARTLTGFELASKVVE
;
A
#
# COMPACT_ATOMS: atom_id res chain seq x y z
N MET A 1 -45.57 56.06 -18.29
CA MET A 1 -44.82 56.96 -19.17
C MET A 1 -43.95 56.08 -20.05
N GLY A 2 -44.22 56.06 -21.36
CA GLY A 2 -43.31 55.52 -22.37
C GLY A 2 -43.30 54.00 -22.57
N ASP A 3 -44.31 53.52 -23.28
CA ASP A 3 -44.33 52.30 -24.09
C ASP A 3 -43.21 52.31 -25.16
N VAL A 4 -42.74 51.12 -25.61
CA VAL A 4 -42.47 50.75 -27.03
C VAL A 4 -41.79 49.35 -27.06
N ARG A 5 -42.52 48.39 -27.64
CA ARG A 5 -42.14 47.01 -28.02
C ARG A 5 -41.36 46.97 -29.37
N PRO A 6 -41.32 45.86 -30.14
CA PRO A 6 -40.51 44.63 -30.07
C PRO A 6 -39.71 44.41 -31.39
N ARG A 7 -39.07 43.24 -31.61
CA ARG A 7 -39.08 42.54 -32.92
C ARG A 7 -38.58 41.09 -32.85
N LEU A 8 -39.46 40.17 -33.24
CA LEU A 8 -39.18 38.80 -33.71
C LEU A 8 -38.38 38.82 -35.01
N ARG A 9 -37.59 37.74 -35.26
CA ARG A 9 -37.62 37.01 -36.54
C ARG A 9 -37.18 35.55 -36.37
N ILE A 10 -38.08 34.66 -36.82
CA ILE A 10 -37.93 33.23 -37.13
C ILE A 10 -37.46 33.10 -38.58
N VAL A 11 -36.64 32.08 -38.92
CA VAL A 11 -36.65 31.18 -40.13
C VAL A 11 -35.59 30.07 -39.83
N GLU A 12 -35.96 28.83 -39.48
CA GLU A 12 -36.30 27.63 -40.30
C GLU A 12 -35.16 26.94 -41.09
N LEU A 13 -34.89 25.69 -40.66
CA LEU A 13 -34.75 24.40 -41.39
C LEU A 13 -33.84 24.24 -42.62
N GLY A 14 -33.02 23.17 -42.56
CA GLY A 14 -32.42 22.51 -43.71
C GLY A 14 -31.88 21.11 -43.39
N VAL A 15 -32.62 20.08 -43.78
CA VAL A 15 -32.29 18.65 -43.78
C VAL A 15 -31.32 18.33 -44.92
N GLY A 16 -30.40 17.37 -44.74
CA GLY A 16 -29.63 16.78 -45.85
C GLY A 16 -28.83 15.55 -45.43
N ALA A 17 -29.24 14.38 -45.91
CA ALA A 17 -28.62 13.07 -45.68
C ALA A 17 -27.73 12.63 -46.88
N VAL A 18 -27.02 11.51 -46.66
CA VAL A 18 -26.46 10.53 -47.63
C VAL A 18 -24.99 10.72 -48.07
N ALA A 19 -24.11 9.77 -47.71
CA ALA A 19 -23.53 8.76 -48.63
C ALA A 19 -22.34 7.98 -48.03
N LEU A 20 -22.41 6.66 -48.17
CA LEU A 20 -21.39 5.63 -47.90
C LEU A 20 -20.46 5.45 -49.12
N VAL A 21 -19.14 5.32 -48.95
CA VAL A 21 -18.25 4.63 -49.92
C VAL A 21 -17.14 3.87 -49.20
N LEU A 22 -17.01 2.60 -49.57
CA LEU A 22 -16.01 1.58 -49.21
C LEU A 22 -14.80 1.68 -50.16
N GLY A 23 -13.58 1.37 -49.70
CA GLY A 23 -12.40 1.25 -50.58
C GLY A 23 -11.23 0.51 -49.95
N ILE A 24 -11.05 -0.74 -50.36
CA ILE A 24 -9.91 -1.63 -50.08
C ILE A 24 -8.77 -1.32 -51.06
N ALA A 25 -7.51 -1.34 -50.60
CA ALA A 25 -6.36 -1.62 -51.45
C ALA A 25 -5.28 -2.40 -50.69
N LEU A 26 -5.02 -3.62 -51.18
CA LEU A 26 -3.84 -4.44 -50.92
C LEU A 26 -2.64 -3.86 -51.67
N GLY A 27 -1.44 -3.99 -51.09
CA GLY A 27 -0.18 -3.70 -51.77
C GLY A 27 0.99 -4.44 -51.11
N CYS A 28 1.28 -5.64 -51.60
CA CYS A 28 2.56 -6.33 -51.41
C CYS A 28 3.67 -5.61 -52.20
N GLY A 29 4.90 -5.64 -51.68
CA GLY A 29 6.10 -5.22 -52.42
C GLY A 29 7.36 -5.47 -51.59
N SER A 30 8.01 -6.59 -51.87
CA SER A 30 9.26 -7.10 -51.30
C SER A 30 10.50 -6.53 -52.00
N GLU A 31 11.66 -6.87 -51.42
CA GLU A 31 13.00 -7.04 -52.04
C GLU A 31 14.09 -6.00 -51.72
N ASP A 32 15.01 -6.46 -50.86
CA ASP A 32 16.47 -6.60 -51.05
C ASP A 32 17.30 -5.39 -51.53
N ALA A 33 18.31 -5.01 -50.73
CA ALA A 33 19.68 -5.51 -50.90
C ALA A 33 20.70 -4.63 -50.18
N ALA A 34 21.78 -5.30 -49.76
CA ALA A 34 22.86 -4.81 -48.93
C ALA A 34 23.86 -3.87 -49.64
N GLY A 35 24.57 -3.10 -48.82
CA GLY A 35 26.03 -3.00 -48.96
C GLY A 35 26.64 -1.60 -49.12
N GLY A 36 27.48 -1.22 -48.15
CA GLY A 36 28.79 -0.62 -48.49
C GLY A 36 29.14 0.78 -47.96
N ARG A 37 29.76 0.79 -46.78
CA ARG A 37 30.96 1.57 -46.35
C ARG A 37 31.07 3.08 -46.63
N GLY A 38 31.30 3.83 -45.54
CA GLY A 38 32.02 5.11 -45.50
C GLY A 38 32.36 5.50 -44.05
N SER A 39 33.61 5.88 -43.80
CA SER A 39 34.29 5.94 -42.49
C SER A 39 34.55 7.37 -42.01
N SER A 40 34.44 7.61 -40.68
CA SER A 40 35.29 8.48 -39.82
C SER A 40 34.61 8.62 -38.45
N GLY A 41 35.21 8.56 -37.26
CA GLY A 41 36.59 8.54 -36.78
C GLY A 41 36.61 9.08 -35.33
N GLY A 42 37.44 8.48 -34.47
CA GLY A 42 37.74 8.93 -33.09
C GLY A 42 37.07 8.10 -31.99
N GLY A 43 37.76 7.44 -31.05
CA GLY A 43 39.17 7.42 -30.68
C GLY A 43 39.26 7.18 -29.17
N TRP A 44 39.58 5.95 -28.75
CA TRP A 44 39.92 5.59 -27.36
C TRP A 44 41.43 5.29 -27.31
N PRO A 45 42.15 5.67 -26.23
CA PRO A 45 43.47 5.11 -25.95
C PRO A 45 43.49 4.42 -24.55
N PRO A 46 44.54 3.66 -24.20
CA PRO A 46 44.57 2.21 -24.47
C PRO A 46 44.98 1.37 -23.24
N SER A 47 44.92 0.04 -23.38
CA SER A 47 45.56 -0.94 -22.50
C SER A 47 46.98 -1.29 -22.96
N LEU A 48 47.86 -1.55 -21.99
CA LEU A 48 49.13 -2.30 -22.07
C LEU A 48 49.28 -3.00 -20.71
N GLY A 49 49.67 -4.27 -20.55
CA GLY A 49 50.08 -5.32 -21.47
C GLY A 49 50.25 -6.64 -20.68
N ASP A 50 50.43 -7.74 -21.42
CA ASP A 50 50.53 -9.12 -20.92
C ASP A 50 51.81 -9.42 -20.12
N GLY A 51 51.69 -10.35 -19.16
CA GLY A 51 52.82 -11.00 -18.48
C GLY A 51 52.37 -12.25 -17.71
N ASN A 52 52.72 -13.43 -18.23
CA ASN A 52 52.43 -14.76 -17.70
C ASN A 52 53.36 -15.12 -16.52
N GLY A 53 52.86 -15.76 -15.45
CA GLY A 53 53.68 -16.25 -14.33
C GLY A 53 52.90 -17.03 -13.25
N ASN A 54 53.17 -18.33 -13.18
CA ASN A 54 52.69 -19.32 -12.22
C ASN A 54 53.09 -19.01 -10.75
N GLY A 55 52.21 -19.27 -9.77
CA GLY A 55 52.58 -19.25 -8.35
C GLY A 55 51.40 -19.43 -7.39
N SER A 56 51.31 -20.61 -6.77
CA SER A 56 50.47 -20.92 -5.61
C SER A 56 50.81 -20.02 -4.41
N GLY A 57 49.81 -19.64 -3.61
CA GLY A 57 50.04 -19.00 -2.32
C GLY A 57 48.73 -18.73 -1.58
N ASP A 58 48.49 -19.51 -0.51
CA ASP A 58 47.60 -19.14 0.59
C ASP A 58 47.95 -17.74 1.12
N GLY A 59 46.94 -16.95 1.45
CA GLY A 59 47.14 -15.58 1.93
C GLY A 59 45.87 -14.96 2.48
N ASP A 60 45.65 -15.22 3.76
CA ASP A 60 44.76 -14.49 4.68
C ASP A 60 44.88 -12.96 4.48
N TYR A 61 43.77 -12.30 4.14
CA TYR A 61 43.72 -10.83 4.00
C TYR A 61 42.69 -10.26 4.98
N LEU A 62 43.15 -10.01 6.21
CA LEU A 62 42.62 -8.95 7.04
C LEU A 62 43.13 -7.61 6.48
N PRO A 63 42.28 -6.61 6.21
CA PRO A 63 42.77 -5.28 5.86
C PRO A 63 43.24 -4.55 7.14
N PRO A 64 44.36 -3.79 7.07
CA PRO A 64 44.80 -2.95 8.18
C PRO A 64 43.93 -1.69 8.29
N GLY A 65 43.65 -1.28 9.52
CA GLY A 65 42.98 -0.03 9.83
C GLY A 65 43.77 1.19 9.39
N GLY A 66 43.06 2.14 8.78
CA GLY A 66 43.53 3.46 8.41
C GLY A 66 42.37 4.28 7.86
N GLY A 67 41.67 4.99 8.75
CA GLY A 67 40.45 5.73 8.41
C GLY A 67 40.71 6.92 7.49
N HIS A 68 39.87 7.06 6.48
CA HIS A 68 39.25 8.30 6.02
C HIS A 68 37.78 7.94 5.74
N GLY A 69 36.87 8.48 6.57
CA GLY A 69 35.45 8.21 6.50
C GLY A 69 34.84 8.76 5.22
N GLY A 70 34.80 7.94 4.18
CA GLY A 70 33.73 8.04 3.20
C GLY A 70 32.48 7.50 3.87
N ALA A 71 31.46 8.34 4.06
CA ALA A 71 30.14 7.85 4.42
C ALA A 71 29.78 6.75 3.42
N VAL A 72 29.63 5.52 3.90
CA VAL A 72 28.93 4.50 3.12
C VAL A 72 27.56 5.13 2.86
N PRO A 73 27.12 5.27 1.59
CA PRO A 73 25.78 5.77 1.33
C PRO A 73 24.81 4.95 2.17
N GLU A 74 24.06 5.61 3.04
CA GLU A 74 23.04 4.94 3.82
C GLU A 74 22.04 4.37 2.82
N LEU A 75 22.04 3.04 2.68
CA LEU A 75 21.07 2.37 1.83
C LEU A 75 19.70 2.59 2.49
N PRO A 76 18.74 3.19 1.77
CA PRO A 76 17.40 3.37 2.32
C PRO A 76 16.77 2.00 2.58
N GLU A 77 15.89 1.93 3.57
CA GLU A 77 14.98 0.78 3.64
C GLU A 77 13.98 0.91 2.50
N GLU A 78 13.83 -0.17 1.75
CA GLU A 78 12.82 -0.29 0.69
C GLU A 78 11.94 -1.49 1.05
N GLU A 79 10.96 -1.24 1.91
CA GLU A 79 9.97 -2.26 2.16
C GLU A 79 9.11 -2.46 0.92
N LYS A 80 8.94 -3.72 0.52
CA LYS A 80 7.98 -4.04 -0.54
C LYS A 80 6.57 -3.87 0.00
N ASP A 81 5.92 -2.78 -0.38
CA ASP A 81 4.47 -2.68 -0.26
C ASP A 81 3.82 -3.61 -1.29
N LEU A 82 3.32 -4.74 -0.80
CA LEU A 82 2.64 -5.75 -1.61
C LEU A 82 1.10 -5.61 -1.52
N SER A 83 0.61 -4.54 -0.89
CA SER A 83 -0.80 -4.17 -0.95
C SER A 83 -1.14 -3.62 -2.34
N VAL A 84 -2.32 -3.95 -2.85
CA VAL A 84 -2.75 -3.51 -4.18
C VAL A 84 -4.01 -2.69 -4.03
N PHE A 85 -3.93 -1.39 -4.32
CA PHE A 85 -5.07 -0.45 -4.29
C PHE A 85 -6.19 -0.78 -5.31
N ARG A 86 -5.95 -1.78 -6.17
CA ARG A 86 -6.90 -2.34 -7.14
C ARG A 86 -7.47 -3.69 -6.68
N ALA A 87 -7.15 -4.11 -5.46
CA ALA A 87 -7.64 -5.34 -4.87
C ALA A 87 -9.16 -5.26 -4.67
N PRO A 88 -9.86 -6.40 -4.69
CA PRO A 88 -11.22 -6.45 -4.20
C PRO A 88 -11.29 -5.96 -2.76
N VAL A 89 -12.41 -5.31 -2.40
CA VAL A 89 -12.65 -4.91 -1.01
C VAL A 89 -13.72 -5.77 -0.38
N VAL A 90 -13.61 -5.93 0.94
CA VAL A 90 -14.50 -6.75 1.74
C VAL A 90 -15.41 -5.84 2.57
N THR A 91 -16.72 -6.10 2.55
CA THR A 91 -17.66 -5.52 3.53
C THR A 91 -18.60 -6.60 4.05
N GLY A 92 -18.38 -6.97 5.32
CA GLY A 92 -18.96 -8.17 5.92
C GLY A 92 -18.57 -9.41 5.11
N LYS A 93 -19.57 -10.18 4.67
CA LYS A 93 -19.38 -11.38 3.84
C LYS A 93 -19.23 -11.14 2.33
N HIS A 94 -19.27 -9.87 1.89
CA HIS A 94 -19.31 -9.55 0.47
C HIS A 94 -17.95 -9.08 -0.05
N LEU A 95 -17.63 -9.49 -1.28
CA LEU A 95 -16.47 -9.05 -2.03
C LEU A 95 -16.90 -8.16 -3.19
N TRP A 96 -16.30 -6.97 -3.29
CA TRP A 96 -16.49 -6.05 -4.40
C TRP A 96 -15.28 -6.09 -5.33
N PHE A 97 -15.51 -6.51 -6.57
CA PHE A 97 -14.51 -6.57 -7.63
C PHE A 97 -14.80 -5.50 -8.67
N VAL A 98 -13.74 -4.81 -9.11
CA VAL A 98 -13.81 -3.88 -10.25
C VAL A 98 -13.10 -4.48 -11.45
N ASN A 99 -13.68 -4.30 -12.64
CA ASN A 99 -13.05 -4.68 -13.89
C ASN A 99 -13.00 -3.49 -14.85
N PRO A 100 -11.81 -2.88 -15.02
CA PRO A 100 -11.64 -1.74 -15.92
C PRO A 100 -11.91 -2.04 -17.39
N GLU A 101 -11.70 -3.29 -17.84
CA GLU A 101 -11.81 -3.67 -19.26
C GLU A 101 -13.27 -3.84 -19.68
N SER A 102 -14.11 -4.38 -18.79
CA SER A 102 -15.53 -4.62 -19.05
C SER A 102 -16.46 -3.52 -18.54
N SER A 103 -15.92 -2.51 -17.83
CA SER A 103 -16.69 -1.44 -17.18
C SER A 103 -17.70 -1.96 -16.15
N ARG A 104 -17.35 -3.04 -15.43
CA ARG A 104 -18.25 -3.73 -14.51
C ARG A 104 -17.72 -3.74 -13.08
N VAL A 105 -18.66 -3.87 -12.15
CA VAL A 105 -18.40 -4.19 -10.75
C VAL A 105 -19.11 -5.50 -10.43
N ALA A 106 -18.39 -6.48 -9.87
CA ALA A 106 -19.00 -7.72 -9.39
C ALA A 106 -19.06 -7.71 -7.86
N LEU A 107 -20.26 -7.98 -7.34
CA LEU A 107 -20.53 -8.21 -5.93
C LEU A 107 -20.71 -9.70 -5.72
N ILE A 108 -19.85 -10.30 -4.90
CA ILE A 108 -19.85 -11.75 -4.63
C ILE A 108 -20.14 -11.96 -3.14
N ASP A 109 -21.15 -12.77 -2.82
CA ASP A 109 -21.33 -13.29 -1.47
C ASP A 109 -20.34 -14.46 -1.26
N ALA A 110 -19.40 -14.33 -0.34
CA ALA A 110 -18.35 -15.34 -0.13
C ALA A 110 -18.86 -16.64 0.49
N THR A 111 -20.09 -16.67 1.03
CA THR A 111 -20.66 -17.82 1.73
C THR A 111 -21.43 -18.75 0.79
N ASP A 112 -22.31 -18.20 -0.03
CA ASP A 112 -23.14 -18.98 -0.97
C ASP A 112 -22.69 -18.85 -2.44
N PHE A 113 -21.76 -17.93 -2.71
CA PHE A 113 -21.21 -17.65 -4.03
C PHE A 113 -22.25 -17.04 -5.00
N GLU A 114 -23.31 -16.38 -4.49
CA GLU A 114 -24.18 -15.52 -5.30
C GLU A 114 -23.33 -14.39 -5.91
N VAL A 115 -23.42 -14.21 -7.23
CA VAL A 115 -22.73 -13.14 -7.96
C VAL A 115 -23.76 -12.18 -8.53
N ARG A 116 -23.54 -10.88 -8.30
CA ARG A 116 -24.28 -9.80 -8.95
C ARG A 116 -23.33 -8.91 -9.70
N VAL A 117 -23.64 -8.62 -10.95
CA VAL A 117 -22.82 -7.76 -11.82
C VAL A 117 -23.55 -6.44 -12.00
N LEU A 118 -22.84 -5.35 -11.75
CA LEU A 118 -23.34 -3.98 -11.77
C LEU A 118 -22.58 -3.19 -12.84
N ASP A 119 -23.22 -2.14 -13.35
CA ASP A 119 -22.53 -1.14 -14.17
C ASP A 119 -21.59 -0.33 -13.27
N GLY A 120 -20.31 -0.35 -13.59
CA GLY A 120 -19.26 0.28 -12.81
C GLY A 120 -18.94 1.70 -13.25
N GLY A 121 -19.56 2.23 -14.30
CA GLY A 121 -19.06 3.43 -14.98
C GLY A 121 -17.88 3.12 -15.90
N PHE A 122 -17.25 4.14 -16.50
CA PHE A 122 -16.22 3.92 -17.52
C PHE A 122 -14.85 3.66 -16.89
N ARG A 123 -14.31 2.45 -17.10
CA ARG A 123 -13.02 1.97 -16.54
C ARG A 123 -12.95 2.08 -15.00
N PRO A 124 -13.82 1.39 -14.25
CA PRO A 124 -13.76 1.31 -12.79
C PRO A 124 -12.45 0.64 -12.38
N THR A 125 -11.65 1.29 -11.53
CA THR A 125 -10.24 0.86 -11.31
C THR A 125 -9.86 0.74 -9.84
N TYR A 126 -10.23 1.70 -9.02
CA TYR A 126 -9.90 1.69 -7.59
C TYR A 126 -11.18 1.55 -6.79
N VAL A 127 -11.14 0.73 -5.75
CA VAL A 127 -12.31 0.43 -4.93
C VAL A 127 -11.96 0.54 -3.46
N ALA A 128 -12.86 1.09 -2.67
CA ALA A 128 -12.74 1.20 -1.22
C ALA A 128 -13.98 0.62 -0.53
N ALA A 129 -13.78 -0.11 0.57
CA ALA A 129 -14.87 -0.49 1.45
C ALA A 129 -15.39 0.76 2.17
N VAL A 130 -16.71 0.86 2.31
CA VAL A 130 -17.34 1.88 3.16
C VAL A 130 -17.91 1.17 4.38
N PRO A 131 -17.34 1.41 5.58
CA PRO A 131 -17.94 0.94 6.83
C PRO A 131 -19.41 1.34 6.91
N ALA A 132 -20.26 0.44 7.37
CA ALA A 132 -21.69 0.65 7.44
C ALA A 132 -22.31 -0.24 8.52
N GLU A 133 -23.61 -0.04 8.78
CA GLU A 133 -24.41 -0.92 9.64
C GLU A 133 -24.31 -2.40 9.22
N ASP A 134 -24.44 -3.34 10.17
CA ASP A 134 -24.26 -4.79 9.96
C ASP A 134 -25.09 -5.39 8.78
N ASP A 135 -26.18 -4.74 8.38
CA ASP A 135 -27.05 -5.16 7.28
C ASP A 135 -26.78 -4.46 5.93
N VAL A 136 -25.74 -3.61 5.88
CA VAL A 136 -25.33 -2.84 4.72
C VAL A 136 -23.93 -3.26 4.27
N SER A 137 -23.83 -3.61 2.99
CA SER A 137 -22.56 -3.81 2.30
C SER A 137 -22.36 -2.66 1.34
N SER A 138 -21.21 -1.98 1.38
CA SER A 138 -21.03 -0.74 0.63
C SER A 138 -19.61 -0.55 0.13
N ALA A 139 -19.49 -0.03 -1.09
CA ALA A 139 -18.20 0.24 -1.71
C ALA A 139 -18.24 1.51 -2.57
N LEU A 140 -17.10 2.20 -2.60
CA LEU A 140 -16.83 3.31 -3.51
C LEU A 140 -15.94 2.85 -4.64
N VAL A 141 -16.22 3.28 -5.86
CA VAL A 141 -15.45 2.92 -7.05
C VAL A 141 -15.03 4.20 -7.78
N LEU A 142 -13.73 4.33 -8.08
CA LEU A 142 -13.19 5.38 -8.95
C LEU A 142 -13.23 4.92 -10.41
N ASN A 143 -13.89 5.72 -11.24
CA ASN A 143 -14.06 5.46 -12.67
C ASN A 143 -13.07 6.31 -13.44
N VAL A 144 -11.87 5.76 -13.63
CA VAL A 144 -10.74 6.51 -14.20
C VAL A 144 -11.02 6.98 -15.63
N GLY A 145 -11.85 6.25 -16.36
CA GLY A 145 -12.20 6.61 -17.74
C GLY A 145 -13.12 7.82 -17.83
N SER A 146 -14.06 7.98 -16.88
CA SER A 146 -15.03 9.08 -16.85
C SER A 146 -14.62 10.24 -15.95
N GLY A 147 -13.68 10.03 -15.01
CA GLY A 147 -13.29 11.06 -14.04
C GLY A 147 -14.37 11.33 -12.98
N ASP A 148 -15.18 10.32 -12.68
CA ASP A 148 -16.21 10.33 -11.64
C ASP A 148 -16.03 9.12 -10.69
N ALA A 149 -16.90 9.04 -9.69
CA ALA A 149 -16.95 7.91 -8.78
C ALA A 149 -18.38 7.42 -8.61
N THR A 150 -18.53 6.13 -8.33
CA THR A 150 -19.82 5.50 -8.04
C THR A 150 -19.81 4.88 -6.65
N TRP A 151 -20.81 5.23 -5.83
CA TRP A 151 -21.05 4.62 -4.53
C TRP A 151 -22.13 3.56 -4.63
N PHE A 152 -21.78 2.32 -4.31
CA PHE A 152 -22.70 1.18 -4.27
C PHE A 152 -23.10 0.86 -2.83
N ARG A 153 -24.38 0.55 -2.64
CA ARG A 153 -24.93 0.09 -1.37
C ARG A 153 -25.86 -1.09 -1.60
N LEU A 154 -25.60 -2.18 -0.90
CA LEU A 154 -26.49 -3.33 -0.77
C LEU A 154 -27.12 -3.29 0.63
N LYS A 155 -28.45 -3.20 0.71
CA LYS A 155 -29.22 -3.41 1.95
C LYS A 155 -30.25 -4.51 1.73
N GLY A 156 -30.14 -5.60 2.49
CA GLY A 156 -30.90 -6.82 2.24
C GLY A 156 -30.62 -7.40 0.84
N ARG A 157 -31.58 -7.32 -0.08
CA ARG A 157 -31.41 -7.74 -1.49
C ARG A 157 -31.35 -6.57 -2.48
N LYS A 158 -31.61 -5.34 -2.04
CA LYS A 158 -31.68 -4.16 -2.90
C LYS A 158 -30.30 -3.54 -3.03
N ILE A 159 -29.87 -3.34 -4.26
CA ILE A 159 -28.68 -2.55 -4.58
C ILE A 159 -29.12 -1.17 -5.06
N THR A 160 -28.44 -0.14 -4.57
CA THR A 160 -28.58 1.24 -5.03
C THR A 160 -27.20 1.81 -5.32
N ASP A 161 -27.12 2.63 -6.36
CA ASP A 161 -25.89 3.32 -6.75
C ASP A 161 -26.12 4.83 -6.93
N ARG A 162 -25.03 5.59 -6.73
CA ARG A 162 -24.95 7.04 -6.96
C ARG A 162 -23.61 7.39 -7.56
N THR A 163 -23.64 8.04 -8.73
CA THR A 163 -22.43 8.59 -9.36
C THR A 163 -22.29 10.08 -9.08
N PHE A 164 -21.08 10.52 -8.76
CA PHE A 164 -20.77 11.91 -8.46
C PHE A 164 -19.38 12.31 -8.97
N PRO A 165 -19.17 13.60 -9.28
CA PRO A 165 -17.89 14.09 -9.79
C PRO A 165 -16.80 14.02 -8.72
N ILE A 166 -15.55 13.85 -9.17
CA ILE A 166 -14.35 13.88 -8.32
C ILE A 166 -13.28 14.79 -8.91
N ALA A 167 -12.23 15.02 -8.13
CA ALA A 167 -11.02 15.70 -8.56
C ALA A 167 -10.37 14.94 -9.72
N HIS A 168 -9.77 15.70 -10.63
CA HIS A 168 -9.12 15.16 -11.80
C HIS A 168 -7.98 14.21 -11.38
N ARG A 169 -7.93 13.03 -12.03
CA ARG A 169 -6.91 11.97 -11.83
C ARG A 169 -6.92 11.27 -10.47
N ALA A 170 -7.97 11.43 -9.66
CA ALA A 170 -8.00 10.73 -8.39
C ALA A 170 -7.87 9.21 -8.59
N ASN A 171 -6.97 8.60 -7.83
CA ASN A 171 -6.60 7.18 -7.89
C ASN A 171 -6.44 6.55 -6.51
N ARG A 172 -6.82 7.29 -5.46
CA ARG A 172 -6.78 6.83 -4.07
C ARG A 172 -8.05 7.26 -3.33
N TRP A 173 -8.38 6.48 -2.31
CA TRP A 173 -9.47 6.73 -1.38
C TRP A 173 -8.95 6.68 0.05
N ALA A 174 -9.56 7.49 0.90
CA ALA A 174 -9.56 7.37 2.34
C ALA A 174 -11.02 7.41 2.73
N VAL A 175 -11.42 6.51 3.62
CA VAL A 175 -12.79 6.43 4.12
C VAL A 175 -12.73 6.50 5.63
N SER A 176 -13.60 7.30 6.23
CA SER A 176 -13.61 7.49 7.67
C SER A 176 -14.10 6.22 8.38
N PRO A 177 -13.71 5.98 9.64
CA PRO A 177 -14.12 4.80 10.40
C PRO A 177 -15.64 4.53 10.42
N SER A 178 -16.46 5.57 10.46
CA SER A 178 -17.92 5.50 10.44
C SER A 178 -18.50 5.25 9.04
N GLY A 179 -17.69 5.45 7.99
CA GLY A 179 -18.11 5.44 6.59
C GLY A 179 -18.89 6.69 6.16
N ARG A 180 -19.03 7.71 7.03
CA ARG A 180 -19.69 8.97 6.67
C ARG A 180 -18.88 9.76 5.66
N TRP A 181 -17.57 9.88 5.86
CA TRP A 181 -16.72 10.68 4.99
C TRP A 181 -15.89 9.79 4.08
N ALA A 182 -15.71 10.23 2.84
CA ALA A 182 -14.72 9.67 1.95
C ALA A 182 -13.99 10.77 1.18
N THR A 183 -12.68 10.62 1.01
CA THR A 183 -11.86 11.58 0.29
C THR A 183 -11.12 10.90 -0.86
N ALA A 184 -11.33 11.40 -2.07
CA ALA A 184 -10.58 11.01 -3.27
C ALA A 184 -9.43 11.99 -3.54
N TRP A 185 -8.24 11.47 -3.86
CA TRP A 185 -7.08 12.28 -4.27
C TRP A 185 -6.23 11.56 -5.31
N SER A 186 -5.30 12.34 -5.88
CA SER A 186 -4.29 11.89 -6.84
C SER A 186 -2.96 11.67 -6.14
N ALA A 187 -2.42 10.45 -6.25
CA ALA A 187 -1.08 10.08 -5.82
C ALA A 187 -0.27 9.57 -7.01
N GLU A 188 1.03 9.83 -7.03
CA GLU A 188 1.93 9.33 -8.08
C GLU A 188 2.09 7.80 -7.93
N GLU A 189 1.92 7.06 -9.03
CA GLU A 189 2.16 5.61 -9.05
C GLU A 189 3.65 5.32 -9.34
N PRO A 190 4.22 4.20 -8.87
CA PRO A 190 5.65 3.91 -9.05
C PRO A 190 6.17 3.96 -10.49
N ASP A 191 5.34 3.56 -11.46
CA ASP A 191 5.67 3.52 -12.89
C ASP A 191 5.19 4.77 -13.66
N GLU A 192 4.62 5.75 -12.95
CA GLU A 192 4.15 6.99 -13.52
C GLU A 192 5.02 8.15 -13.02
N ARG A 193 5.43 9.02 -13.95
CA ARG A 193 6.04 10.30 -13.58
C ARG A 193 5.19 11.43 -14.07
N LEU A 194 4.58 12.13 -13.13
CA LEU A 194 3.67 13.23 -13.41
C LEU A 194 4.46 14.52 -13.67
N ASP A 195 3.98 15.32 -14.61
CA ASP A 195 4.59 16.64 -14.83
C ASP A 195 4.41 17.50 -13.56
N PRO A 196 5.47 18.16 -13.07
CA PRO A 196 5.41 18.94 -11.83
C PRO A 196 4.37 20.08 -11.86
N THR A 197 3.92 20.51 -13.03
CA THR A 197 2.91 21.56 -13.19
C THR A 197 1.47 21.06 -13.19
N GLU A 198 1.26 19.74 -13.11
CA GLU A 198 -0.06 19.13 -12.94
C GLU A 198 -0.66 19.53 -11.58
N GLY A 199 -1.98 19.77 -11.56
CA GLY A 199 -2.71 20.15 -10.34
C GLY A 199 -2.91 19.01 -9.34
N LEU A 200 -1.82 18.45 -8.79
CA LEU A 200 -1.82 17.33 -7.84
C LEU A 200 -2.15 17.74 -6.40
N GLN A 201 -3.01 18.74 -6.26
CA GLN A 201 -3.39 19.36 -4.99
C GLN A 201 -4.90 19.38 -4.79
N ASP A 202 -5.65 18.90 -5.78
CA ASP A 202 -7.10 18.82 -5.71
C ASP A 202 -7.53 17.52 -5.04
N ILE A 203 -8.38 17.63 -4.03
CA ILE A 203 -9.07 16.51 -3.40
C ILE A 203 -10.58 16.67 -3.55
N THR A 204 -11.32 15.57 -3.41
CA THR A 204 -12.78 15.60 -3.29
C THR A 204 -13.20 14.90 -2.01
N VAL A 205 -13.73 15.68 -1.07
CA VAL A 205 -14.35 15.19 0.16
C VAL A 205 -15.83 14.95 -0.11
N VAL A 206 -16.36 13.81 0.31
CA VAL A 206 -17.72 13.35 0.06
C VAL A 206 -18.41 13.07 1.39
N ASP A 207 -19.55 13.72 1.66
CA ASP A 207 -20.46 13.35 2.74
C ASP A 207 -21.42 12.26 2.24
N LEU A 208 -21.20 11.03 2.70
CA LEU A 208 -22.03 9.85 2.46
C LEU A 208 -23.13 9.68 3.52
N GLY A 209 -23.13 10.51 4.57
CA GLY A 209 -24.16 10.52 5.61
C GLY A 209 -25.49 11.13 5.16
N VAL A 210 -25.51 11.74 3.97
CA VAL A 210 -26.68 12.40 3.38
C VAL A 210 -27.05 11.77 2.04
N GLU A 211 -28.34 11.83 1.67
CA GLU A 211 -28.86 11.30 0.41
C GLU A 211 -29.56 12.42 -0.38
N PRO A 212 -29.11 12.77 -1.60
CA PRO A 212 -27.92 12.23 -2.27
C PRO A 212 -26.60 12.66 -1.60
N PRO A 213 -25.48 11.94 -1.83
CA PRO A 213 -24.17 12.36 -1.36
C PRO A 213 -23.80 13.77 -1.82
N VAL A 214 -23.09 14.50 -0.97
CA VAL A 214 -22.62 15.86 -1.27
C VAL A 214 -21.10 15.85 -1.43
N THR A 215 -20.61 16.40 -2.53
CA THR A 215 -19.17 16.47 -2.85
C THR A 215 -18.62 17.88 -2.67
N HIS A 216 -17.44 17.99 -2.08
CA HIS A 216 -16.70 19.24 -1.89
C HIS A 216 -15.31 19.10 -2.50
N ARG A 217 -15.01 19.92 -3.52
CA ARG A 217 -13.67 19.99 -4.09
C ARG A 217 -12.86 21.02 -3.33
N LEU A 218 -11.72 20.59 -2.80
CA LEU A 218 -10.81 21.41 -2.00
C LEU A 218 -9.40 21.33 -2.58
N THR A 219 -8.59 22.31 -2.22
CA THR A 219 -7.16 22.34 -2.52
C THR A 219 -6.37 22.15 -1.22
N VAL A 220 -5.37 21.28 -1.26
CA VAL A 220 -4.46 20.95 -0.15
C VAL A 220 -3.00 21.13 -0.61
N GLY A 221 -2.04 20.74 0.23
CA GLY A 221 -0.63 20.72 -0.15
C GLY A 221 -0.35 19.85 -1.39
N TYR A 222 0.67 20.25 -2.16
CA TYR A 222 1.06 19.58 -3.39
C TYR A 222 1.53 18.14 -3.15
N ARG A 223 1.07 17.19 -4.00
CA ARG A 223 1.38 15.75 -3.92
C ARG A 223 1.03 15.15 -2.54
N PRO A 224 -0.27 15.04 -2.22
CA PRO A 224 -0.69 14.34 -1.01
C PRO A 224 -0.23 12.88 -1.06
N SER A 225 0.35 12.42 0.05
CA SER A 225 0.94 11.09 0.20
C SER A 225 0.16 10.22 1.18
N ALA A 226 -0.48 10.83 2.19
CA ALA A 226 -1.32 10.14 3.15
C ALA A 226 -2.46 11.04 3.65
N LEU A 227 -3.63 10.45 3.86
CA LEU A 227 -4.81 11.11 4.41
C LEU A 227 -5.33 10.29 5.59
N SER A 228 -5.75 10.97 6.65
CA SER A 228 -6.34 10.35 7.84
C SER A 228 -7.46 11.22 8.40
N TYR A 229 -8.39 10.60 9.13
CA TYR A 229 -9.46 11.28 9.84
C TYR A 229 -9.15 11.26 11.34
N SER A 230 -9.42 12.36 12.03
CA SER A 230 -9.37 12.36 13.50
C SER A 230 -10.41 11.41 14.09
N ALA A 231 -10.22 10.97 15.34
CA ALA A 231 -11.09 9.98 15.99
C ALA A 231 -12.58 10.39 16.04
N GLY A 232 -12.89 11.68 16.09
CA GLY A 232 -14.26 12.22 16.01
C GLY A 232 -14.76 12.49 14.59
N GLU A 233 -13.92 12.30 13.58
CA GLU A 233 -14.16 12.63 12.17
C GLU A 233 -14.56 14.10 11.93
N GLU A 234 -14.01 14.97 12.78
CA GLU A 234 -14.22 16.41 12.73
C GLU A 234 -13.17 17.09 11.85
N GLU A 235 -12.04 16.41 11.60
CA GLU A 235 -10.94 16.92 10.81
C GLU A 235 -10.38 15.83 9.88
N LEU A 236 -10.10 16.23 8.65
CA LEU A 236 -9.30 15.49 7.68
C LEU A 236 -7.88 16.08 7.68
N ILE A 237 -6.91 15.21 7.92
CA ILE A 237 -5.49 15.55 7.98
C ILE A 237 -4.81 15.01 6.73
N VAL A 238 -4.14 15.88 5.98
CA VAL A 238 -3.54 15.57 4.68
C VAL A 238 -2.04 15.82 4.70
N VAL A 239 -1.25 14.76 4.61
CA VAL A 239 0.21 14.84 4.51
C VAL A 239 0.61 15.01 3.05
N SER A 240 1.46 16.00 2.77
CA SER A 240 1.92 16.38 1.45
C SER A 240 3.43 16.66 1.42
N GLU A 241 4.00 16.93 0.25
CA GLU A 241 5.44 17.13 0.07
C GLU A 241 5.99 18.31 0.89
N ALA A 242 5.22 19.38 1.06
CA ALA A 242 5.66 20.57 1.81
C ALA A 242 5.21 20.55 3.27
N GLY A 243 4.18 19.78 3.62
CA GLY A 243 3.67 19.77 4.98
C GLY A 243 2.32 19.12 5.16
N ILE A 244 1.57 19.56 6.17
CA ILE A 244 0.29 18.97 6.57
C ILE A 244 -0.81 20.00 6.34
N SER A 245 -1.85 19.66 5.58
CA SER A 245 -3.07 20.47 5.46
C SER A 245 -4.15 19.93 6.40
N LEU A 246 -4.86 20.83 7.06
CA LEU A 246 -5.98 20.50 7.94
C LEU A 246 -7.28 20.96 7.26
N VAL A 247 -8.28 20.07 7.27
CA VAL A 247 -9.59 20.31 6.68
C VAL A 247 -10.65 20.02 7.72
N ASP A 248 -11.34 21.07 8.17
CA ASP A 248 -12.50 20.97 9.05
C ASP A 248 -13.65 20.32 8.30
N LEU A 249 -14.22 19.28 8.90
CA LEU A 249 -15.36 18.51 8.41
C LEU A 249 -16.65 18.84 9.19
N TRP A 250 -16.58 19.75 10.15
CA TRP A 250 -17.72 20.13 10.98
C TRP A 250 -18.82 20.81 10.14
N GLY A 251 -20.07 20.49 10.48
CA GLY A 251 -21.23 20.99 9.75
C GLY A 251 -21.45 20.32 8.39
N SER A 252 -21.89 21.10 7.41
CA SER A 252 -22.34 20.62 6.09
C SER A 252 -21.44 21.06 4.94
N SER A 253 -20.28 21.66 5.22
CA SER A 253 -19.38 22.17 4.19
C SER A 253 -17.95 22.16 4.68
N PRO A 254 -17.18 21.10 4.35
CA PRO A 254 -15.77 21.01 4.64
C PRO A 254 -14.98 22.23 4.15
N VAL A 255 -14.03 22.69 4.97
CA VAL A 255 -13.19 23.86 4.66
C VAL A 255 -11.74 23.56 5.03
N SER A 256 -10.78 24.01 4.21
CA SER A 256 -9.37 24.02 4.59
C SER A 256 -9.16 25.10 5.66
N THR A 257 -8.73 24.69 6.86
CA THR A 257 -8.58 25.58 8.03
C THR A 257 -7.16 26.06 8.23
N GLY A 258 -6.17 25.33 7.73
CA GLY A 258 -4.78 25.70 7.89
C GLY A 258 -3.81 24.73 7.24
N TRP A 259 -2.53 25.08 7.34
CA TRP A 259 -1.44 24.21 6.96
C TRP A 259 -0.25 24.40 7.89
N ILE A 260 0.49 23.31 8.12
CA ILE A 260 1.72 23.27 8.90
C ILE A 260 2.87 23.05 7.92
N ASP A 261 3.78 24.02 7.83
CA ASP A 261 4.96 23.95 6.99
C ASP A 261 6.02 23.04 7.59
N LEU A 262 6.44 22.02 6.85
CA LEU A 262 7.52 21.11 7.24
C LEU A 262 8.81 21.35 6.45
N GLY A 263 8.79 22.32 5.53
CA GLY A 263 9.80 22.56 4.51
C GLY A 263 9.81 21.47 3.43
N SER A 264 10.66 21.63 2.42
CA SER A 264 10.95 20.54 1.48
C SER A 264 12.07 19.65 2.01
N ALA A 265 11.80 18.36 2.17
CA ALA A 265 12.81 17.39 2.59
C ALA A 265 12.59 16.06 1.86
N SER A 266 13.59 15.60 1.12
CA SER A 266 13.60 14.25 0.53
C SER A 266 13.71 13.21 1.64
N GLY A 267 12.95 12.12 1.51
CA GLY A 267 13.02 11.02 2.48
C GLY A 267 12.52 11.42 3.86
N ARG A 268 11.55 12.33 3.99
CA ARG A 268 10.82 12.60 5.24
C ARG A 268 9.73 11.54 5.45
N GLY A 269 9.57 11.11 6.70
CA GLY A 269 8.46 10.27 7.14
C GLY A 269 7.57 11.08 8.07
N VAL A 270 6.26 10.93 7.91
CA VAL A 270 5.25 11.57 8.75
C VAL A 270 4.26 10.49 9.19
N ALA A 271 4.08 10.33 10.49
CA ALA A 271 3.09 9.45 11.09
C ALA A 271 2.12 10.32 11.90
N VAL A 272 0.82 10.23 11.61
CA VAL A 272 -0.22 11.01 12.29
C VAL A 272 -0.89 10.12 13.33
N THR A 273 -1.08 10.61 14.56
CA THR A 273 -1.80 9.84 15.58
C THR A 273 -3.28 9.70 15.19
N PRO A 274 -3.93 8.56 15.45
CA PRO A 274 -5.36 8.39 15.18
C PRO A 274 -6.26 9.39 15.93
N SER A 275 -5.80 9.94 17.06
CA SER A 275 -6.51 11.02 17.74
C SER A 275 -6.59 12.30 16.89
N GLY A 276 -5.64 12.51 15.98
CA GLY A 276 -5.50 13.74 15.20
C GLY A 276 -4.86 14.89 15.99
N GLU A 277 -4.24 14.61 17.14
CA GLU A 277 -3.63 15.65 17.96
C GLU A 277 -2.17 15.90 17.60
N TYR A 278 -1.45 14.86 17.15
CA TYR A 278 -0.03 14.94 16.86
C TYR A 278 0.31 14.35 15.50
N ALA A 279 1.35 14.91 14.88
CA ALA A 279 2.11 14.26 13.83
C ALA A 279 3.56 14.09 14.28
N LEU A 280 4.12 12.91 14.10
CA LEU A 280 5.54 12.66 14.31
C LEU A 280 6.26 12.75 12.97
N VAL A 281 7.38 13.46 12.96
CA VAL A 281 8.16 13.71 11.75
C VAL A 281 9.59 13.26 11.96
N ARG A 282 10.07 12.39 11.07
CA ARG A 282 11.48 12.02 10.95
C ARG A 282 12.05 12.48 9.60
N ARG A 283 13.25 13.05 9.59
CA ARG A 283 13.93 13.49 8.35
C ARG A 283 15.15 12.61 8.09
N ALA A 284 15.37 12.28 6.82
CA ALA A 284 16.49 11.43 6.43
C ALA A 284 17.83 12.02 6.90
N GLY A 285 18.67 11.19 7.51
CA GLY A 285 19.98 11.60 8.03
C GLY A 285 19.95 12.42 9.33
N GLU A 286 18.78 12.75 9.87
CA GLU A 286 18.65 13.55 11.09
C GLU A 286 18.46 12.67 12.32
N PRO A 287 19.10 13.00 13.46
CA PRO A 287 18.98 12.26 14.70
C PRO A 287 17.81 12.73 15.58
N VAL A 288 16.73 13.21 14.97
CA VAL A 288 15.62 13.85 15.68
C VAL A 288 14.29 13.27 15.19
N VAL A 289 13.38 13.03 16.14
CA VAL A 289 11.95 12.89 15.85
C VAL A 289 11.24 14.13 16.39
N SER A 290 10.60 14.89 15.50
CA SER A 290 9.78 16.04 15.90
C SER A 290 8.36 15.55 16.21
N ILE A 291 7.80 15.91 17.37
CA ILE A 291 6.39 15.71 17.72
C ILE A 291 5.68 17.04 17.52
N LEU A 292 4.82 17.10 16.52
CA LEU A 292 4.12 18.32 16.09
C LEU A 292 2.67 18.27 16.53
N PRO A 293 2.24 19.16 17.44
CA PRO A 293 0.83 19.40 17.69
C PRO A 293 0.14 19.92 16.43
N LEU A 294 -1.01 19.33 16.09
CA LEU A 294 -1.79 19.77 14.93
C LEU A 294 -2.65 21.02 15.23
N ASP A 295 -2.75 21.41 16.50
CA ASP A 295 -3.36 22.69 16.92
C ASP A 295 -2.48 23.93 16.62
N GLY A 296 -1.28 23.73 16.08
CA GLY A 296 -0.31 24.79 15.75
C GLY A 296 0.59 25.21 16.91
N SER A 297 0.52 24.53 18.07
CA SER A 297 1.47 24.73 19.16
C SER A 297 2.90 24.39 18.73
N PRO A 298 3.94 24.96 19.37
CA PRO A 298 5.33 24.67 19.05
C PRO A 298 5.63 23.17 19.15
N PRO A 299 6.45 22.61 18.23
CA PRO A 299 6.82 21.20 18.28
C PRO A 299 7.76 20.89 19.45
N ALA A 300 7.76 19.64 19.86
CA ALA A 300 8.76 19.04 20.73
C ALA A 300 9.75 18.22 19.90
N GLU A 301 11.02 18.16 20.30
CA GLU A 301 12.07 17.43 19.57
C GLU A 301 12.69 16.35 20.45
N VAL A 302 12.44 15.09 20.10
CA VAL A 302 13.09 13.94 20.72
C VAL A 302 14.45 13.74 20.05
N GLN A 303 15.51 14.12 20.76
CA GLN A 303 16.89 13.97 20.30
C GLN A 303 17.40 12.54 20.53
N LEU A 304 17.79 11.87 19.46
CA LEU A 304 18.35 10.52 19.47
C LEU A 304 19.85 10.53 19.16
N GLY A 305 20.50 9.37 19.32
CA GLY A 305 21.95 9.22 19.19
C GLY A 305 22.51 9.19 17.76
N GLY A 306 21.64 9.15 16.75
CA GLY A 306 21.99 8.95 15.34
C GLY A 306 20.76 9.03 14.43
N ALA A 307 20.97 8.97 13.12
CA ALA A 307 19.91 9.12 12.12
C ALA A 307 18.75 8.12 12.34
N VAL A 308 17.51 8.61 12.26
CA VAL A 308 16.30 7.80 12.41
C VAL A 308 15.92 7.19 11.07
N THR A 309 16.06 5.87 10.98
CA THR A 309 15.85 5.13 9.72
C THR A 309 14.41 4.69 9.55
N ASP A 310 13.70 4.50 10.65
CA ASP A 310 12.29 4.14 10.65
C ASP A 310 11.60 4.63 11.93
N LEU A 311 10.28 4.82 11.84
CA LEU A 311 9.43 5.31 12.91
C LEU A 311 8.01 4.76 12.73
N GLU A 312 7.55 4.00 13.72
CA GLU A 312 6.18 3.46 13.74
C GLU A 312 5.42 3.90 14.99
N LEU A 313 4.09 3.97 14.84
CA LEU A 313 3.12 4.20 15.91
C LEU A 313 2.32 2.92 16.16
N ASP A 314 1.91 2.69 17.41
CA ASP A 314 0.88 1.69 17.72
C ASP A 314 -0.49 2.09 17.13
N ALA A 315 -1.45 1.17 17.16
CA ALA A 315 -2.76 1.40 16.54
C ALA A 315 -3.56 2.53 17.20
N GLU A 316 -3.22 2.93 18.43
CA GLU A 316 -3.83 4.08 19.12
C GLU A 316 -3.01 5.37 18.99
N GLY A 317 -1.81 5.33 18.43
CA GLY A 317 -0.87 6.46 18.33
C GLY A 317 -0.31 6.94 19.67
N ARG A 318 -0.36 6.10 20.72
CA ARG A 318 0.15 6.43 22.05
C ARG A 318 1.64 6.13 22.17
N ARG A 319 2.09 4.99 21.63
CA ARG A 319 3.49 4.59 21.64
C ARG A 319 4.11 4.80 20.27
N ALA A 320 5.31 5.39 20.27
CA ALA A 320 6.18 5.48 19.11
C ALA A 320 7.43 4.62 19.31
N VAL A 321 7.87 3.97 18.23
CA VAL A 321 9.12 3.21 18.18
C VAL A 321 9.96 3.73 17.02
N ALA A 322 11.13 4.28 17.31
CA ALA A 322 12.09 4.77 16.34
C ALA A 322 13.32 3.87 16.27
N VAL A 323 13.85 3.68 15.07
CA VAL A 323 15.06 2.87 14.82
C VAL A 323 16.24 3.77 14.47
N VAL A 324 17.38 3.54 15.13
CA VAL A 324 18.65 4.19 14.84
C VAL A 324 19.67 3.12 14.42
N ARG A 325 19.68 2.80 13.13
CA ARG A 325 20.48 1.69 12.56
C ARG A 325 21.96 1.78 12.91
N GLU A 326 22.57 2.96 12.72
CA GLU A 326 24.01 3.15 12.94
C GLU A 326 24.46 2.89 14.39
N LYS A 327 23.54 3.02 15.35
CA LYS A 327 23.77 2.73 16.76
C LYS A 327 23.26 1.36 17.18
N ARG A 328 22.53 0.65 16.32
CA ARG A 328 21.81 -0.60 16.64
C ARG A 328 20.86 -0.38 17.80
N GLN A 329 20.14 0.73 17.74
CA GLN A 329 19.28 1.19 18.83
C GLN A 329 17.81 1.21 18.41
N ILE A 330 16.96 0.87 19.36
CA ILE A 330 15.55 1.24 19.36
C ILE A 330 15.34 2.34 20.40
N ALA A 331 14.50 3.29 20.06
CA ALA A 331 13.99 4.31 20.96
C ALA A 331 12.48 4.16 21.08
N VAL A 332 11.97 4.06 22.31
CA VAL A 332 10.56 3.82 22.60
C VAL A 332 10.08 4.94 23.51
N PHE A 333 8.95 5.55 23.16
CA PHE A 333 8.38 6.64 23.94
C PHE A 333 6.87 6.71 23.80
N ASP A 334 6.24 7.19 24.86
CA ASP A 334 4.85 7.63 24.82
C ASP A 334 4.80 9.04 24.21
N VAL A 335 3.92 9.24 23.22
CA VAL A 335 3.88 10.46 22.41
C VAL A 335 3.54 11.68 23.25
N GLU A 336 2.52 11.60 24.09
CA GLU A 336 2.10 12.72 24.96
C GLU A 336 3.15 13.03 26.02
N ALA A 337 3.71 11.99 26.65
CA ALA A 337 4.74 12.15 27.66
C ALA A 337 6.02 12.76 27.08
N ALA A 338 6.44 12.34 25.89
CA ALA A 338 7.61 12.87 25.19
C ALA A 338 7.35 14.28 24.62
N PHE A 339 6.12 14.61 24.25
CA PHE A 339 5.76 15.97 23.89
C PHE A 339 5.93 16.92 25.10
N ALA A 340 5.45 16.51 26.28
CA ALA A 340 5.58 17.29 27.51
C ALA A 340 7.02 17.37 28.03
N ASP A 341 7.81 16.31 27.83
CA ASP A 341 9.21 16.22 28.22
C ASP A 341 9.99 15.32 27.23
N PRO A 342 10.71 15.92 26.25
CA PRO A 342 11.39 15.17 25.20
C PRO A 342 12.49 14.22 25.68
N ALA A 343 12.89 14.30 26.96
CA ALA A 343 13.83 13.37 27.56
C ALA A 343 13.16 12.04 27.99
N LYS A 344 11.83 11.93 27.97
CA LYS A 344 11.08 10.71 28.27
C LYS A 344 11.08 9.74 27.10
N VAL A 345 12.27 9.28 26.77
CA VAL A 345 12.52 8.28 25.75
C VAL A 345 13.42 7.19 26.32
N ASP A 346 12.96 5.95 26.19
CA ASP A 346 13.76 4.80 26.54
C ASP A 346 14.56 4.36 25.31
N VAL A 347 15.87 4.20 25.48
CA VAL A 347 16.76 3.77 24.39
C VAL A 347 17.47 2.49 24.78
N ALA A 348 17.33 1.46 23.95
CA ALA A 348 18.05 0.20 24.11
C ALA A 348 18.97 -0.05 22.92
N THR A 349 20.21 -0.44 23.21
CA THR A 349 21.15 -0.94 22.20
C THR A 349 21.01 -2.45 22.13
N VAL A 350 20.97 -3.02 20.92
CA VAL A 350 20.92 -4.46 20.67
C VAL A 350 22.25 -4.90 20.06
N PRO A 351 23.21 -5.41 20.87
CA PRO A 351 24.54 -5.73 20.38
C PRO A 351 24.54 -6.88 19.38
N GLY A 352 25.37 -6.78 18.34
CA GLY A 352 25.56 -7.84 17.35
C GLY A 352 24.47 -7.95 16.28
N GLU A 353 23.42 -7.14 16.37
CA GLU A 353 22.34 -7.10 15.39
C GLU A 353 22.41 -5.85 14.51
N ILE A 354 21.86 -5.94 13.30
CA ILE A 354 21.68 -4.81 12.39
C ILE A 354 20.24 -4.83 11.93
N PHE A 355 19.53 -3.73 12.18
CA PHE A 355 18.15 -3.49 11.79
C PHE A 355 18.01 -2.00 11.49
N GLY A 356 17.16 -1.67 10.53
CA GLY A 356 16.83 -0.29 10.17
C GLY A 356 15.34 -0.04 10.04
N SER A 357 14.52 -1.09 10.14
CA SER A 357 13.06 -1.03 10.13
C SER A 357 12.49 -1.70 11.38
N VAL A 358 11.26 -1.33 11.70
CA VAL A 358 10.43 -1.93 12.75
C VAL A 358 9.09 -2.34 12.15
N ALA A 359 8.47 -3.37 12.71
CA ALA A 359 7.07 -3.71 12.53
C ALA A 359 6.46 -3.95 13.92
N LEU A 360 5.52 -3.10 14.31
CA LEU A 360 4.91 -3.08 15.64
C LEU A 360 3.65 -3.97 15.68
N SER A 361 3.43 -4.65 16.81
CA SER A 361 2.13 -5.28 17.08
C SER A 361 1.05 -4.19 17.22
N PRO A 362 -0.21 -4.45 16.83
CA PRO A 362 -1.25 -3.42 16.89
C PRO A 362 -1.42 -2.75 18.26
N ASP A 363 -1.25 -3.50 19.35
CA ASP A 363 -1.31 -3.01 20.73
C ASP A 363 -0.02 -2.34 21.23
N GLY A 364 1.01 -2.25 20.40
CA GLY A 364 2.29 -1.62 20.73
C GLY A 364 3.20 -2.43 21.65
N ASP A 365 2.81 -3.65 22.04
CA ASP A 365 3.50 -4.42 23.08
C ASP A 365 4.74 -5.19 22.61
N VAL A 366 4.89 -5.42 21.30
CA VAL A 366 6.04 -6.14 20.74
C VAL A 366 6.47 -5.52 19.43
N ALA A 367 7.77 -5.30 19.26
CA ALA A 367 8.36 -4.84 18.01
C ALA A 367 9.18 -5.94 17.34
N ALA A 368 9.00 -6.14 16.05
CA ALA A 368 9.87 -6.94 15.19
C ALA A 368 10.80 -6.02 14.40
N LEU A 369 12.10 -6.08 14.68
CA LEU A 369 13.13 -5.26 14.05
C LEU A 369 13.84 -6.05 12.96
N TYR A 370 14.03 -5.42 11.81
CA TYR A 370 14.63 -6.07 10.64
C TYR A 370 15.32 -5.03 9.74
N THR A 371 15.92 -5.49 8.65
CA THR A 371 16.46 -4.60 7.61
C THR A 371 16.24 -5.23 6.24
N THR A 372 15.90 -4.38 5.29
CA THR A 372 15.81 -4.63 3.84
C THR A 372 16.99 -3.99 3.10
N ALA A 373 17.67 -3.04 3.73
CA ALA A 373 18.87 -2.38 3.20
C ALA A 373 20.07 -3.33 3.04
N LEU A 374 20.03 -4.52 3.66
CA LEU A 374 21.05 -5.56 3.58
C LEU A 374 20.39 -6.93 3.43
N ASP A 375 21.08 -7.86 2.76
CA ASP A 375 20.68 -9.27 2.71
C ASP A 375 20.85 -9.93 4.08
N SER A 376 19.84 -9.78 4.95
CA SER A 376 19.83 -10.31 6.32
C SER A 376 18.62 -11.21 6.54
N GLY A 377 18.85 -12.37 7.15
CA GLY A 377 17.80 -13.27 7.65
C GLY A 377 17.56 -13.14 9.16
N ARG A 378 17.95 -12.02 9.77
CA ARG A 378 17.80 -11.78 11.20
C ARG A 378 16.57 -10.90 11.46
N VAL A 379 15.67 -11.37 12.31
CA VAL A 379 14.55 -10.60 12.85
C VAL A 379 14.71 -10.57 14.37
N VAL A 380 14.84 -9.38 14.94
CA VAL A 380 14.95 -9.20 16.40
C VAL A 380 13.58 -8.89 16.95
N ILE A 381 13.15 -9.61 17.97
CA ILE A 381 11.88 -9.35 18.67
C ILE A 381 12.20 -8.64 19.98
N ALA A 382 11.63 -7.46 20.18
CA ALA A 382 11.75 -6.66 21.39
C ALA A 382 10.43 -6.64 22.15
N ASP A 383 10.46 -6.95 23.44
CA ASP A 383 9.31 -6.86 24.33
C ASP A 383 9.14 -5.42 24.83
N LEU A 384 7.98 -4.82 24.55
CA LEU A 384 7.66 -3.43 24.91
C LEU A 384 6.58 -3.36 26.01
N ARG A 385 6.16 -4.50 26.56
CA ARG A 385 5.23 -4.55 27.68
C ARG A 385 5.88 -3.94 28.91
N ALA A 386 5.10 -3.21 29.69
CA ALA A 386 5.55 -2.72 30.99
C ALA A 386 5.85 -3.91 31.92
N GLY A 387 7.05 -3.96 32.49
CA GLY A 387 7.46 -5.02 33.40
C GLY A 387 8.95 -5.30 33.34
N ASP A 388 9.36 -6.42 33.94
CA ASP A 388 10.77 -6.81 34.07
C ASP A 388 11.43 -7.17 32.73
N THR A 389 10.63 -7.58 31.74
CA THR A 389 11.10 -7.96 30.39
C THR A 389 11.11 -6.80 29.41
N TYR A 390 10.76 -5.59 29.85
CA TYR A 390 10.74 -4.40 28.99
C TYR A 390 12.12 -4.17 28.35
N LEU A 391 12.12 -4.01 27.02
CA LEU A 391 13.29 -3.90 26.15
C LEU A 391 14.21 -5.13 26.12
N GLU A 392 13.80 -6.25 26.70
CA GLU A 392 14.47 -7.52 26.42
C GLU A 392 14.27 -7.90 24.96
N THR A 393 15.32 -8.46 24.36
CA THR A 393 15.32 -8.83 22.95
C THR A 393 15.70 -10.28 22.76
N ARG A 394 15.17 -10.87 21.68
CA ARG A 394 15.62 -12.17 21.17
C ARG A 394 15.72 -12.13 19.66
N THR A 395 16.71 -12.81 19.11
CA THR A 395 16.89 -12.86 17.65
C THR A 395 16.35 -14.17 17.08
N VAL A 396 15.62 -14.06 15.98
CA VAL A 396 15.10 -15.15 15.17
C VAL A 396 15.85 -15.16 13.84
N ASP A 397 16.38 -16.32 13.46
CA ASP A 397 16.99 -16.53 12.14
C ASP A 397 15.97 -17.19 11.20
N VAL A 398 15.47 -16.42 10.24
CA VAL A 398 14.46 -16.83 9.26
C VAL A 398 15.06 -17.45 8.00
N LYS A 399 16.39 -17.55 7.90
CA LYS A 399 17.15 -18.26 6.85
C LYS A 399 17.20 -17.61 5.46
N GLY A 400 16.49 -16.50 5.23
CA GLY A 400 16.52 -15.78 3.95
C GLY A 400 16.50 -14.26 4.12
N PRO A 401 16.97 -13.47 3.12
CA PRO A 401 16.90 -12.02 3.14
C PRO A 401 15.47 -11.53 3.37
N VAL A 402 15.24 -10.76 4.42
CA VAL A 402 13.93 -10.19 4.75
C VAL A 402 13.56 -9.12 3.72
N LEU A 403 12.35 -9.21 3.18
CA LEU A 403 11.77 -8.22 2.27
C LEU A 403 10.71 -7.34 2.95
N SER A 404 10.05 -7.89 3.96
CA SER A 404 8.96 -7.26 4.71
C SER A 404 8.58 -8.13 5.90
N VAL A 405 8.09 -7.49 6.97
CA VAL A 405 7.47 -8.15 8.12
C VAL A 405 6.04 -7.65 8.28
N ARG A 406 5.09 -8.57 8.46
CA ARG A 406 3.67 -8.24 8.69
C ARG A 406 3.21 -8.86 10.00
N THR A 407 2.95 -8.03 11.00
CA THR A 407 2.37 -8.48 12.26
C THR A 407 0.91 -8.89 12.05
N THR A 408 0.50 -9.99 12.68
CA THR A 408 -0.91 -10.40 12.71
C THR A 408 -1.76 -9.34 13.41
N THR A 409 -3.05 -9.25 13.07
CA THR A 409 -3.94 -8.25 13.70
C THR A 409 -4.17 -8.50 15.19
N GLY A 410 -3.85 -9.69 15.70
CA GLY A 410 -3.83 -9.98 17.14
C GLY A 410 -2.48 -9.71 17.82
N GLY A 411 -1.42 -9.42 17.06
CA GLY A 411 -0.09 -9.07 17.59
C GLY A 411 0.76 -10.24 18.12
N ASP A 412 0.26 -11.47 18.11
CA ASP A 412 1.00 -12.62 18.68
C ASP A 412 2.02 -13.23 17.72
N HIS A 413 1.85 -13.01 16.42
CA HIS A 413 2.68 -13.59 15.36
C HIS A 413 3.02 -12.56 14.29
N ALA A 414 4.00 -12.88 13.46
CA ALA A 414 4.30 -12.18 12.23
C ALA A 414 4.57 -13.15 11.08
N VAL A 415 4.20 -12.73 9.87
CA VAL A 415 4.65 -13.35 8.62
C VAL A 415 5.82 -12.53 8.07
N VAL A 416 6.95 -13.18 7.88
CA VAL A 416 8.17 -12.58 7.31
C VAL A 416 8.29 -13.04 5.87
N LEU A 417 8.23 -12.11 4.92
CA LEU A 417 8.43 -12.39 3.52
C LEU A 417 9.91 -12.30 3.17
N MET A 418 10.42 -13.27 2.41
CA MET A 418 11.85 -13.38 2.15
C MET A 418 12.16 -13.56 0.68
N GLY A 419 13.28 -12.95 0.28
CA GLY A 419 13.85 -13.08 -1.05
C GLY A 419 14.58 -14.41 -1.24
N LYS A 420 15.19 -14.57 -2.42
CA LYS A 420 16.09 -15.68 -2.68
C LYS A 420 17.37 -15.50 -1.88
N GLY A 421 17.60 -16.35 -0.87
CA GLY A 421 18.85 -16.36 -0.13
C GLY A 421 20.04 -16.80 -1.00
N ALA A 422 21.23 -16.29 -0.70
CA ALA A 422 22.45 -16.56 -1.46
C ALA A 422 22.79 -18.06 -1.60
N GLN A 423 22.45 -18.86 -0.59
CA GLN A 423 22.65 -20.31 -0.58
C GLN A 423 21.40 -21.10 -1.01
N SER A 424 20.29 -20.43 -1.29
CA SER A 424 19.02 -21.07 -1.65
C SER A 424 18.88 -21.23 -3.16
N THR A 425 18.42 -22.40 -3.59
CA THR A 425 17.97 -22.62 -4.97
C THR A 425 16.52 -22.19 -5.19
N ASN A 426 15.77 -21.96 -4.11
CA ASN A 426 14.35 -21.59 -4.18
C ASN A 426 14.20 -20.10 -4.55
N PRO A 427 13.29 -19.74 -5.45
CA PRO A 427 13.07 -18.33 -5.85
C PRO A 427 12.63 -17.40 -4.72
N GLY A 428 12.04 -17.93 -3.66
CA GLY A 428 11.62 -17.16 -2.49
C GLY A 428 11.36 -18.06 -1.29
N SER A 429 10.97 -17.43 -0.19
CA SER A 429 10.52 -18.12 1.03
C SER A 429 9.70 -17.18 1.90
N PHE A 430 9.04 -17.73 2.91
CA PHE A 430 8.45 -16.95 4.00
C PHE A 430 8.64 -17.68 5.34
N ALA A 431 8.49 -16.95 6.44
CA ALA A 431 8.49 -17.53 7.77
C ALA A 431 7.30 -17.06 8.61
N VAL A 432 6.84 -17.93 9.50
CA VAL A 432 5.92 -17.57 10.60
C VAL A 432 6.74 -17.48 11.87
N VAL A 433 6.66 -16.33 12.52
CA VAL A 433 7.41 -16.00 13.73
C VAL A 433 6.43 -15.72 14.86
N SER A 434 6.52 -16.45 15.97
CA SER A 434 5.83 -16.04 17.20
C SER A 434 6.54 -14.81 17.75
N LEU A 435 5.78 -13.81 18.19
CA LEU A 435 6.29 -12.54 18.72
C LEU A 435 6.38 -12.57 20.25
N ARG A 436 5.38 -13.13 20.94
CA ARG A 436 5.38 -13.14 22.41
C ARG A 436 6.07 -14.33 23.05
N GLU A 437 6.05 -15.49 22.39
CA GLU A 437 6.64 -16.71 22.92
C GLU A 437 7.93 -17.06 22.17
N PRO A 438 9.00 -17.48 22.87
CA PRO A 438 10.25 -17.90 22.24
C PRO A 438 10.08 -19.26 21.57
N ARG A 439 9.45 -19.29 20.40
CA ARG A 439 9.27 -20.47 19.55
C ARG A 439 10.17 -20.40 18.33
N PHE A 440 10.57 -21.56 17.82
CA PHE A 440 11.28 -21.64 16.55
C PHE A 440 10.39 -21.13 15.40
N PRO A 441 10.95 -20.36 14.45
CA PRO A 441 10.19 -19.93 13.29
C PRO A 441 9.85 -21.13 12.40
N ARG A 442 8.67 -21.13 11.81
CA ARG A 442 8.34 -22.06 10.71
C ARG A 442 8.76 -21.40 9.41
N VAL A 443 9.79 -21.92 8.75
CA VAL A 443 10.28 -21.42 7.45
C VAL A 443 9.76 -22.31 6.32
N GLU A 444 9.21 -21.70 5.29
CA GLU A 444 8.71 -22.37 4.08
C GLU A 444 9.41 -21.81 2.84
N ALA A 445 10.00 -22.70 2.04
CA ALA A 445 10.52 -22.34 0.73
C ALA A 445 9.40 -22.34 -0.33
N THR A 446 9.47 -21.43 -1.29
CA THR A 446 8.47 -21.32 -2.35
C THR A 446 9.05 -21.64 -3.72
N ALA A 447 8.24 -22.23 -4.60
CA ALA A 447 8.64 -22.57 -5.96
C ALA A 447 8.64 -21.37 -6.92
N ALA A 448 8.12 -20.22 -6.47
CA ALA A 448 8.09 -18.94 -7.16
C ALA A 448 8.33 -17.81 -6.14
N PRO A 449 8.77 -16.61 -6.55
CA PRO A 449 8.89 -15.48 -5.65
C PRO A 449 7.58 -15.19 -4.92
N VAL A 450 7.68 -14.81 -3.65
CA VAL A 450 6.53 -14.32 -2.87
C VAL A 450 5.97 -13.07 -3.54
N HIS A 451 4.64 -13.01 -3.65
CA HIS A 451 3.94 -11.94 -4.37
C HIS A 451 3.18 -11.03 -3.42
N GLN A 452 2.34 -11.58 -2.53
CA GLN A 452 1.54 -10.80 -1.57
C GLN A 452 1.26 -11.60 -0.31
N VAL A 453 0.83 -10.89 0.74
CA VAL A 453 0.39 -11.49 1.99
C VAL A 453 -0.84 -10.77 2.53
N ALA A 454 -1.76 -11.54 3.10
CA ALA A 454 -2.84 -11.03 3.94
C ALA A 454 -2.80 -11.73 5.30
N VAL A 455 -3.03 -11.00 6.38
CA VAL A 455 -2.96 -11.49 7.76
C VAL A 455 -4.23 -11.15 8.53
N SER A 456 -4.65 -12.06 9.41
CA SER A 456 -5.62 -11.82 10.47
C SER A 456 -4.96 -12.20 11.81
N ALA A 457 -5.73 -12.30 12.89
CA ALA A 457 -5.19 -12.70 14.19
C ALA A 457 -4.59 -14.12 14.13
N ASP A 458 -5.33 -15.05 13.53
CA ASP A 458 -5.01 -16.48 13.61
C ASP A 458 -4.53 -17.09 12.28
N TYR A 459 -4.69 -16.37 11.17
CA TYR A 459 -4.42 -16.90 9.84
C TYR A 459 -3.65 -15.93 8.96
N ALA A 460 -2.96 -16.48 7.95
CA ALA A 460 -2.47 -15.70 6.83
C ALA A 460 -2.64 -16.45 5.52
N LEU A 461 -2.69 -15.68 4.44
CA LEU A 461 -2.52 -16.15 3.08
C LEU A 461 -1.26 -15.51 2.49
N VAL A 462 -0.35 -16.33 1.97
CA VAL A 462 0.80 -15.86 1.18
C VAL A 462 0.64 -16.35 -0.25
N THR A 463 0.71 -15.45 -1.23
CA THR A 463 0.66 -15.83 -2.65
C THR A 463 2.05 -15.84 -3.26
N THR A 464 2.27 -16.71 -4.23
CA THR A 464 3.51 -16.79 -5.01
C THR A 464 3.18 -16.75 -6.50
N ARG A 465 4.08 -16.17 -7.29
CA ARG A 465 3.84 -15.94 -8.72
C ARG A 465 5.12 -16.01 -9.53
N ASP A 466 5.13 -16.90 -10.52
CA ASP A 466 6.09 -16.89 -11.62
C ASP A 466 5.32 -17.09 -12.94
N GLY A 467 5.21 -16.00 -13.70
CA GLY A 467 4.50 -16.01 -14.99
C GLY A 467 5.23 -16.80 -16.07
N ALA A 468 6.57 -16.86 -16.03
CA ALA A 468 7.36 -17.57 -17.02
C ALA A 468 7.31 -19.09 -16.78
N ALA A 469 7.34 -19.52 -15.52
CA ALA A 469 7.23 -20.92 -15.13
C ALA A 469 5.79 -21.43 -15.01
N GLY A 470 4.78 -20.54 -15.05
CA GLY A 470 3.37 -20.89 -14.86
C GLY A 470 3.05 -21.39 -13.45
N ILE A 471 3.77 -20.88 -12.44
CA ILE A 471 3.61 -21.25 -11.03
C ILE A 471 2.82 -20.16 -10.32
N PHE A 472 1.61 -20.52 -9.88
CA PHE A 472 0.70 -19.64 -9.16
C PHE A 472 0.16 -20.41 -7.96
N GLU A 473 0.50 -19.98 -6.75
CA GLU A 473 0.13 -20.69 -5.53
C GLU A 473 -0.36 -19.71 -4.45
N SER A 474 -1.17 -20.24 -3.53
CA SER A 474 -1.52 -19.59 -2.28
C SER A 474 -1.26 -20.56 -1.14
N HIS A 475 -0.62 -20.05 -0.07
CA HIS A 475 -0.32 -20.78 1.14
C HIS A 475 -1.25 -20.28 2.23
N LEU A 476 -2.14 -21.14 2.72
CA LEU A 476 -2.95 -20.91 3.91
C LEU A 476 -2.16 -21.32 5.14
N ILE A 477 -2.01 -20.40 6.08
CA ILE A 477 -1.19 -20.56 7.28
C ILE A 477 -2.10 -20.35 8.48
N GLU A 478 -2.10 -21.31 9.41
CA GLU A 478 -2.68 -21.16 10.75
C GLU A 478 -1.54 -20.86 11.74
N MET A 479 -1.62 -19.73 12.44
CA MET A 479 -0.51 -19.19 13.21
C MET A 479 -0.13 -20.06 14.40
N ALA A 480 -1.12 -20.44 15.21
CA ALA A 480 -0.89 -21.13 16.48
C ALA A 480 -0.31 -22.54 16.32
N SER A 481 -0.84 -23.31 15.37
CA SER A 481 -0.35 -24.68 15.06
C SER A 481 0.85 -24.66 14.10
N GLY A 482 1.04 -23.54 13.42
CA GLY A 482 1.93 -23.41 12.27
C GLY A 482 1.44 -24.18 11.05
N ARG A 483 0.23 -24.78 11.03
CA ARG A 483 -0.25 -25.58 9.89
C ARG A 483 -0.19 -24.77 8.60
N LEU A 484 0.21 -25.43 7.52
CA LEU A 484 0.39 -24.82 6.22
C LEU A 484 -0.22 -25.72 5.15
N ASP A 485 -1.15 -25.16 4.38
CA ASP A 485 -1.80 -25.81 3.25
C ASP A 485 -1.54 -25.02 1.98
N LYS A 486 -1.11 -25.73 0.93
CA LYS A 486 -0.78 -25.12 -0.35
C LYS A 486 -1.89 -25.37 -1.36
N VAL A 487 -2.38 -24.31 -1.97
CA VAL A 487 -3.41 -24.32 -3.01
C VAL A 487 -2.81 -23.82 -4.32
N ARG A 488 -2.88 -24.65 -5.36
CA ARG A 488 -2.52 -24.23 -6.71
C ARG A 488 -3.62 -23.34 -7.29
N LEU A 489 -3.23 -22.22 -7.87
CA LEU A 489 -4.11 -21.28 -8.54
C LEU A 489 -4.12 -21.55 -10.04
N SER A 490 -5.21 -21.15 -10.71
CA SER A 490 -5.41 -21.42 -12.14
C SER A 490 -4.87 -20.31 -13.03
N SER A 491 -4.61 -19.13 -12.49
CA SER A 491 -3.97 -18.01 -13.18
C SER A 491 -3.24 -17.11 -12.17
N PRO A 492 -2.43 -16.13 -12.62
CA PRO A 492 -1.61 -15.35 -11.71
C PRO A 492 -2.46 -14.62 -10.65
N PRO A 493 -2.09 -14.71 -9.35
CA PRO A 493 -2.72 -13.90 -8.32
C PRO A 493 -2.46 -12.41 -8.59
N THR A 494 -3.47 -11.59 -8.31
CA THR A 494 -3.42 -10.13 -8.45
C THR A 494 -3.76 -9.41 -7.14
N ALA A 495 -4.50 -10.06 -6.25
CA ALA A 495 -4.77 -9.59 -4.90
C ALA A 495 -5.04 -10.78 -3.97
N VAL A 496 -4.82 -10.59 -2.68
CA VAL A 496 -5.15 -11.55 -1.62
C VAL A 496 -5.75 -10.79 -0.43
N GLY A 497 -6.71 -11.40 0.25
CA GLY A 497 -7.32 -10.82 1.44
C GLY A 497 -8.03 -11.84 2.30
N ILE A 498 -8.49 -11.38 3.47
CA ILE A 498 -9.14 -12.23 4.49
C ILE A 498 -10.53 -11.68 4.80
N LEU A 499 -11.50 -12.59 4.91
CA LEU A 499 -12.83 -12.36 5.45
C LEU A 499 -12.89 -13.03 6.83
N GLY A 500 -12.33 -12.34 7.83
CA GLY A 500 -12.00 -12.93 9.13
C GLY A 500 -13.22 -13.49 9.86
N GLU A 501 -14.31 -12.72 9.89
CA GLU A 501 -15.58 -13.13 10.53
C GLU A 501 -16.20 -14.39 9.92
N GLN A 502 -15.93 -14.66 8.63
CA GLN A 502 -16.46 -15.82 7.91
C GLN A 502 -15.49 -17.01 7.96
N GLY A 503 -14.27 -16.84 8.51
CA GLY A 503 -13.23 -17.86 8.47
C GLY A 503 -12.80 -18.21 7.05
N LEU A 504 -12.83 -17.22 6.15
CA LEU A 504 -12.50 -17.36 4.74
C LEU A 504 -11.37 -16.42 4.35
N GLY A 505 -10.63 -16.78 3.31
CA GLY A 505 -9.76 -15.86 2.59
C GLY A 505 -10.01 -15.93 1.09
N TYR A 506 -9.54 -14.94 0.36
CA TYR A 506 -9.71 -14.90 -1.10
C TYR A 506 -8.40 -14.58 -1.81
N VAL A 507 -8.30 -15.06 -3.05
CA VAL A 507 -7.23 -14.73 -3.98
C VAL A 507 -7.86 -14.34 -5.31
N ALA A 508 -7.79 -13.05 -5.63
CA ALA A 508 -8.14 -12.53 -6.94
C ALA A 508 -7.08 -12.97 -7.94
N GLN A 509 -7.51 -13.35 -9.14
CA GLN A 509 -6.62 -13.84 -10.18
C GLN A 509 -6.87 -13.10 -11.49
N SER A 510 -5.81 -12.93 -12.27
CA SER A 510 -5.90 -12.38 -13.61
C SER A 510 -6.82 -13.24 -14.49
N HIS A 511 -7.89 -12.63 -14.99
CA HIS A 511 -8.85 -13.22 -15.93
C HIS A 511 -9.70 -12.11 -16.56
N PRO A 512 -9.95 -12.09 -17.89
CA PRO A 512 -10.70 -11.01 -18.55
C PRO A 512 -12.13 -10.80 -18.02
N GLU A 513 -12.78 -11.88 -17.57
CA GLU A 513 -14.17 -11.88 -17.09
C GLU A 513 -14.28 -12.11 -15.57
N GLY A 514 -13.17 -11.87 -14.86
CA GLY A 514 -13.07 -12.07 -13.42
C GLY A 514 -12.78 -13.51 -13.01
N ARG A 515 -11.90 -13.66 -12.01
CA ARG A 515 -11.62 -14.92 -11.32
C ARG A 515 -11.21 -14.69 -9.88
N VAL A 516 -11.78 -15.47 -8.97
CA VAL A 516 -11.43 -15.47 -7.54
C VAL A 516 -11.43 -16.90 -7.02
N THR A 517 -10.44 -17.23 -6.19
CA THR A 517 -10.46 -18.44 -5.36
C THR A 517 -10.76 -18.04 -3.93
N VAL A 518 -11.78 -18.63 -3.31
CA VAL A 518 -12.09 -18.48 -1.89
C VAL A 518 -11.61 -19.73 -1.15
N LEU A 519 -10.89 -19.55 -0.04
CA LEU A 519 -10.31 -20.59 0.78
C LEU A 519 -11.01 -20.61 2.14
N ASN A 520 -11.42 -21.79 2.59
CA ASN A 520 -11.92 -21.97 3.96
C ASN A 520 -10.78 -22.31 4.90
N PHE A 521 -10.65 -21.57 6.00
CA PHE A 521 -9.53 -21.72 6.91
C PHE A 521 -9.54 -23.03 7.70
N ALA A 522 -10.72 -23.48 8.12
CA ALA A 522 -10.89 -24.68 8.93
C ALA A 522 -10.69 -25.98 8.12
N SER A 523 -11.25 -26.06 6.91
CA SER A 523 -11.16 -27.26 6.08
C SER A 523 -10.00 -27.26 5.09
N ALA A 524 -9.30 -26.13 4.92
CA ALA A 524 -8.29 -25.90 3.88
C ALA A 524 -8.81 -26.15 2.45
N THR A 525 -10.13 -26.14 2.24
CA THR A 525 -10.72 -26.34 0.91
C THR A 525 -10.78 -25.02 0.15
N ALA A 526 -10.44 -25.06 -1.13
CA ALA A 526 -10.53 -23.93 -2.03
C ALA A 526 -11.67 -24.11 -3.05
N ARG A 527 -12.40 -23.03 -3.33
CA ARG A 527 -13.41 -22.96 -4.39
C ARG A 527 -13.11 -21.78 -5.31
N THR A 528 -13.02 -22.04 -6.61
CA THR A 528 -12.74 -21.01 -7.62
C THR A 528 -14.00 -20.64 -8.39
N LEU A 529 -14.29 -19.34 -8.45
CA LEU A 529 -15.24 -18.73 -9.39
C LEU A 529 -14.47 -18.15 -10.57
N THR A 530 -14.91 -18.43 -11.78
CA THR A 530 -14.30 -17.95 -13.04
C THR A 530 -15.39 -17.48 -13.98
N GLY A 531 -15.13 -16.41 -14.73
CA GLY A 531 -16.10 -15.90 -15.71
C GLY A 531 -17.37 -15.41 -15.03
N PHE A 532 -17.26 -14.93 -13.79
CA PHE A 532 -18.42 -14.53 -13.00
C PHE A 532 -19.11 -13.29 -13.60
N GLU A 533 -18.45 -12.57 -14.51
CA GLU A 533 -19.06 -11.52 -15.31
C GLU A 533 -19.88 -12.04 -16.51
N LEU A 534 -19.67 -13.27 -16.96
CA LEU A 534 -20.47 -13.90 -18.02
C LEU A 534 -21.78 -14.52 -17.51
N ALA A 535 -21.78 -14.97 -16.25
CA ALA A 535 -22.87 -15.75 -15.68
C ALA A 535 -24.16 -14.94 -15.49
N SER A 536 -24.11 -13.61 -15.56
CA SER A 536 -25.28 -12.73 -15.57
C SER A 536 -25.83 -12.58 -17.00
N LYS A 537 -26.51 -13.62 -17.51
CA LYS A 537 -27.48 -13.41 -18.60
C LYS A 537 -28.60 -12.52 -18.04
N VAL A 538 -28.73 -11.35 -18.65
CA VAL A 538 -29.87 -10.40 -18.65
C VAL A 538 -31.05 -10.87 -17.79
N VAL A 539 -31.23 -10.23 -16.63
CA VAL A 539 -32.57 -10.11 -16.04
C VAL A 539 -33.09 -8.76 -16.54
N GLU A 540 -34.07 -8.80 -17.44
CA GLU A 540 -34.83 -7.62 -17.89
C GLU A 540 -35.58 -6.95 -16.73
#